data_AF-A0A960I6A4-F1
#
_entry.id   AF-A0A960I6A4-F1
#
_cell.length_a   1.000
_cell.length_b   1.000
_cell.length_c   1.000
_cell.angle_alpha   90.00
_cell.angle_beta   90.00
_cell.angle_gamma   90.00
#
_symmetry.space_group_name_H-M   'P 1'
#
loop_
_entity.id
_entity.type
_entity.pdbx_description
1 polymer ?
#
loop_
_entity_poly.entity_id
_entity_poly.type
_entity_poly.pdbx_seq_one_letter_code
_entity_poly.pdbx_strand_id
1 'polypeptide(L)'
;MTEETAGVDATRLCERLALRFAAQGLAHPVAAAAAAAARGAHGLTIDNYAERLGLDPHLLRRIEAGELAWAHLPTVLGADLSTHAGVDLLALADLDRQLRLDHNDSPDQRRSRSL
;
A
#
# COMPACT_ATOMS: atom_id res chain seq x y z
N MET A 1 -33.11 3.27 13.98
CA MET A 1 -32.34 4.08 13.02
C MET A 1 -30.95 4.23 13.63
N THR A 2 -30.10 3.23 13.43
CA THR A 2 -28.75 3.20 13.96
C THR A 2 -27.90 4.15 13.13
N GLU A 3 -27.33 5.17 13.76
CA GLU A 3 -26.27 6.00 13.19
C GLU A 3 -25.15 5.08 12.70
N GLU A 4 -25.08 4.91 11.39
CA GLU A 4 -23.90 4.40 10.68
C GLU A 4 -22.83 5.47 10.91
N THR A 5 -21.99 5.26 11.92
CA THR A 5 -20.79 6.06 12.13
C THR A 5 -20.05 6.02 10.80
N ALA A 6 -19.98 7.16 10.11
CA ALA A 6 -19.31 7.29 8.81
C ALA A 6 -17.82 7.01 9.01
N GLY A 7 -17.49 5.72 9.08
CA GLY A 7 -16.14 5.23 9.23
C GLY A 7 -15.32 5.69 8.04
N VAL A 8 -14.06 6.03 8.29
CA VAL A 8 -13.12 6.33 7.21
C VAL A 8 -13.05 5.08 6.33
N ASP A 9 -13.44 5.22 5.07
CA ASP A 9 -13.26 4.18 4.06
C ASP A 9 -11.76 3.90 3.93
N ALA A 10 -11.33 2.76 4.49
CA ALA A 10 -9.93 2.37 4.55
C ALA A 10 -9.34 2.15 3.16
N THR A 11 -10.15 1.73 2.18
CA THR A 11 -9.73 1.61 0.78
C THR A 11 -9.39 2.99 0.24
N ARG A 12 -10.28 3.98 0.41
CA ARG A 12 -10.02 5.37 -0.02
C ARG A 12 -8.83 6.00 0.69
N LEU A 13 -8.61 5.66 1.96
CA LEU A 13 -7.41 6.10 2.68
C LEU A 13 -6.14 5.51 2.05
N CYS A 14 -6.13 4.20 1.77
CA CYS A 14 -5.02 3.53 1.10
C CYS A 14 -4.73 4.14 -0.28
N GLU A 15 -5.76 4.37 -1.10
CA GLU A 15 -5.63 5.01 -2.41
C GLU A 15 -4.97 6.40 -2.30
N ARG A 16 -5.45 7.24 -1.38
CA ARG A 16 -4.89 8.59 -1.17
C ARG A 16 -3.44 8.55 -0.69
N LEU A 17 -3.11 7.63 0.21
CA LEU A 17 -1.73 7.44 0.66
C LEU A 17 -0.84 6.95 -0.49
N ALA A 18 -1.32 6.01 -1.31
CA ALA A 18 -0.58 5.51 -2.45
C ALA A 18 -0.27 6.62 -3.46
N LEU A 19 -1.26 7.46 -3.80
CA LEU A 19 -1.03 8.60 -4.70
C LEU A 19 0.00 9.60 -4.12
N ARG A 20 -0.06 9.86 -2.80
CA ARG A 20 0.93 10.70 -2.12
C ARG A 20 2.33 10.10 -2.18
N PHE A 21 2.46 8.80 -1.92
CA PHE A 21 3.73 8.08 -1.97
C PHE A 21 4.30 8.01 -3.39
N ALA A 22 3.44 7.84 -4.40
CA ALA A 22 3.84 7.92 -5.81
C ALA A 22 4.40 9.31 -6.14
N ALA A 23 3.75 10.38 -5.69
CA ALA A 23 4.25 11.74 -5.87
C ALA A 23 5.57 12.03 -5.12
N GLN A 24 5.91 11.23 -4.11
CA GLN A 24 7.20 11.26 -3.40
C GLN A 24 8.28 10.38 -4.05
N GLY A 25 7.95 9.66 -5.13
CA GLY A 25 8.88 8.83 -5.87
C GLY A 25 9.12 7.44 -5.25
N LEU A 26 8.24 6.94 -4.39
CA LEU A 26 8.33 5.56 -3.92
C LEU A 26 8.15 4.59 -5.09
N ALA A 27 8.97 3.54 -5.15
CA ALA A 27 8.94 2.55 -6.24
C ALA A 27 7.65 1.70 -6.21
N HIS A 28 7.19 1.36 -5.00
CA HIS A 28 5.98 0.55 -4.79
C HIS A 28 5.01 1.23 -3.82
N PRO A 29 4.35 2.32 -4.27
CA PRO A 29 3.59 3.20 -3.38
C PRO A 29 2.32 2.55 -2.83
N VAL A 30 1.68 1.65 -3.57
CA VAL A 30 0.45 0.95 -3.11
C VAL A 30 0.76 -0.03 -1.98
N ALA A 31 1.84 -0.81 -2.13
CA ALA A 31 2.29 -1.73 -1.09
C ALA A 31 2.65 -1.00 0.21
N ALA A 32 3.38 0.13 0.10
CA ALA A 32 3.69 0.99 1.23
C ALA A 32 2.44 1.56 1.90
N ALA A 33 1.50 2.07 1.10
CA ALA A 33 0.26 2.65 1.59
C ALA A 33 -0.59 1.64 2.35
N ALA A 34 -0.73 0.43 1.82
CA ALA A 34 -1.51 -0.62 2.46
C ALA A 34 -0.89 -1.05 3.79
N ALA A 35 0.43 -1.27 3.84
CA ALA A 35 1.11 -1.61 5.10
C ALA A 35 0.96 -0.51 6.16
N ALA A 36 1.20 0.76 5.77
CA ALA A 36 1.07 1.90 6.66
C ALA A 36 -0.36 2.10 7.15
N ALA A 37 -1.36 1.92 6.29
CA ALA A 37 -2.77 2.03 6.65
C ALA A 37 -3.21 0.91 7.60
N ALA A 38 -2.81 -0.34 7.32
CA ALA A 38 -3.12 -1.48 8.17
C ALA A 38 -2.52 -1.29 9.58
N ARG A 39 -1.23 -0.91 9.66
CA ARG A 39 -0.60 -0.57 10.93
C ARG A 39 -1.30 0.59 11.65
N GLY A 40 -1.66 1.63 10.91
CA GLY A 40 -2.38 2.79 11.42
C GLY A 40 -3.73 2.44 12.03
N ALA A 41 -4.45 1.48 11.42
CA ALA A 41 -5.73 0.99 11.95
C ALA A 41 -5.60 0.31 13.32
N HIS A 42 -4.45 -0.31 13.60
CA HIS A 42 -4.16 -0.89 14.93
C HIS A 42 -3.57 0.12 15.92
N GLY A 43 -3.16 1.32 15.47
CA GLY A 43 -2.49 2.31 16.32
C GLY A 43 -1.13 1.84 16.86
N LEU A 44 -0.45 0.93 16.16
CA LEU A 44 0.79 0.30 16.62
C LEU A 44 2.05 0.93 16.02
N THR A 45 3.16 0.80 16.76
CA THR A 45 4.50 1.01 16.22
C THR A 45 4.82 -0.07 15.19
N ILE A 46 5.84 0.17 14.36
CA ILE A 46 6.23 -0.79 13.33
C ILE A 46 6.69 -2.12 13.91
N ASP A 47 7.45 -2.09 15.01
CA ASP A 47 7.95 -3.30 15.66
C ASP A 47 6.81 -4.11 16.28
N ASN A 48 5.88 -3.45 16.99
CA ASN A 48 4.73 -4.12 17.61
C ASN A 48 3.76 -4.69 16.57
N TYR A 49 3.59 -4.00 15.43
CA TYR A 49 2.74 -4.50 14.36
C TYR A 49 3.39 -5.69 13.63
N ALA A 50 4.71 -5.63 13.39
CA ALA A 50 5.45 -6.76 12.84
C ALA A 50 5.36 -7.99 13.76
N GLU A 51 5.57 -7.81 15.07
CA GLU A 51 5.43 -8.87 16.06
C GLU A 51 4.01 -9.47 16.05
N ARG A 52 2.97 -8.63 16.04
CA ARG A 52 1.57 -9.07 15.95
C ARG A 52 1.32 -9.95 14.71
N LEU A 53 1.92 -9.60 13.58
CA LEU A 53 1.79 -10.35 12.32
C LEU A 53 2.75 -11.54 12.22
N GLY A 54 3.66 -11.73 13.19
CA GLY A 54 4.73 -12.73 13.10
C GLY A 54 5.73 -12.46 11.99
N LEU A 55 5.94 -11.18 11.63
CA LEU A 55 6.85 -10.73 10.58
C LEU A 55 8.15 -10.18 11.17
N ASP A 56 9.22 -10.23 10.38
CA ASP A 56 10.45 -9.48 10.66
C ASP A 56 10.16 -7.97 10.59
N PRO A 57 10.43 -7.18 11.65
CA PRO A 57 10.26 -5.74 11.61
C PRO A 57 11.07 -5.04 10.50
N HIS A 58 12.21 -5.60 10.10
CA HIS A 58 12.98 -5.08 8.96
C HIS A 58 12.24 -5.26 7.64
N LEU A 59 11.57 -6.41 7.45
CA LEU A 59 10.71 -6.63 6.28
C LEU A 59 9.58 -5.60 6.23
N LEU A 60 8.90 -5.35 7.36
CA LEU A 60 7.81 -4.39 7.40
C LEU A 60 8.28 -2.95 7.10
N ARG A 61 9.45 -2.54 7.60
CA ARG A 61 10.08 -1.25 7.24
C ARG A 61 10.30 -1.11 5.74
N ARG A 62 10.83 -2.16 5.09
CA ARG A 62 11.06 -2.15 3.65
C ARG A 62 9.76 -2.06 2.86
N ILE A 63 8.70 -2.71 3.33
CA ILE A 63 7.37 -2.58 2.72
C ILE A 63 6.86 -1.14 2.84
N GLU A 64 6.88 -0.56 4.05
CA GLU A 64 6.42 0.83 4.27
C GLU A 64 7.32 1.88 3.57
N ALA A 65 8.57 1.56 3.29
CA ALA A 65 9.47 2.37 2.48
C ALA A 65 9.21 2.25 0.96
N GLY A 66 8.31 1.36 0.53
CA GLY A 66 7.99 1.15 -0.88
C GLY A 66 9.05 0.38 -1.66
N GLU A 67 9.88 -0.42 -0.97
CA GLU A 67 10.91 -1.25 -1.60
C GLU A 67 10.40 -2.62 -2.09
N LEU A 68 9.19 -3.02 -1.67
CA LEU A 68 8.58 -4.29 -2.05
C LEU A 68 7.33 -4.08 -2.90
N ALA A 69 7.27 -4.77 -4.03
CA ALA A 69 6.11 -4.78 -4.91
C ALA A 69 4.89 -5.44 -4.27
N TRP A 70 3.69 -5.06 -4.73
CA TRP A 70 2.41 -5.60 -4.28
C TRP A 70 2.34 -7.13 -4.29
N ALA A 71 2.84 -7.74 -5.38
CA ALA A 71 2.87 -9.20 -5.55
C ALA A 71 3.78 -9.94 -4.55
N HIS A 72 4.66 -9.23 -3.84
CA HIS A 72 5.59 -9.79 -2.86
C HIS A 72 5.17 -9.51 -1.41
N LEU A 73 3.99 -8.95 -1.19
CA LEU A 73 3.49 -8.72 0.16
C LEU A 73 3.24 -10.06 0.89
N PRO A 74 3.61 -10.17 2.18
CA PRO A 74 3.27 -11.33 2.98
C PRO A 74 1.77 -11.56 3.03
N THR A 75 1.32 -12.81 2.84
CA THR A 75 -0.11 -13.16 2.85
C THR A 75 -0.81 -12.76 4.15
N VAL A 76 -0.11 -12.80 5.29
CA VAL A 76 -0.64 -12.38 6.59
C VAL A 76 -1.02 -10.89 6.63
N LEU A 77 -0.27 -10.04 5.93
CA LEU A 77 -0.59 -8.61 5.82
C LEU A 77 -1.84 -8.40 4.94
N GLY A 78 -1.96 -9.14 3.84
CA GLY A 78 -3.15 -9.13 2.99
C GLY A 78 -4.41 -9.58 3.75
N ALA A 79 -4.30 -10.63 4.56
CA ALA A 79 -5.40 -11.09 5.41
C ALA A 79 -5.80 -10.03 6.45
N ASP A 80 -4.82 -9.38 7.11
CA ASP A 80 -5.09 -8.32 8.08
C ASP A 80 -5.80 -7.11 7.43
N LEU A 81 -5.35 -6.70 6.24
CA LEU A 81 -5.99 -5.66 5.44
C LEU A 81 -7.46 -5.96 5.11
N SER A 82 -7.76 -7.17 4.63
CA SER A 82 -9.14 -7.54 4.28
C SER A 82 -10.04 -7.70 5.50
N THR A 83 -9.53 -8.31 6.58
CA THR A 83 -10.37 -8.74 7.71
C THR A 83 -10.50 -7.66 8.78
N HIS A 84 -9.43 -6.93 9.07
CA HIS A 84 -9.43 -5.92 10.14
C HIS A 84 -9.65 -4.51 9.61
N ALA A 85 -9.02 -4.15 8.49
CA ALA A 85 -9.15 -2.81 7.93
C ALA A 85 -10.34 -2.68 6.96
N GLY A 86 -10.95 -3.79 6.52
CA GLY A 86 -12.06 -3.77 5.56
C GLY A 86 -11.65 -3.21 4.19
N VAL A 87 -10.38 -3.38 3.81
CA VAL A 87 -9.82 -2.86 2.56
C VAL A 87 -10.18 -3.76 1.39
N ASP A 88 -10.63 -3.16 0.29
CA ASP A 88 -10.80 -3.85 -0.98
C ASP A 88 -9.41 -4.10 -1.63
N LEU A 89 -8.92 -5.33 -1.50
CA LEU A 89 -7.64 -5.74 -2.05
C LEU A 89 -7.63 -5.73 -3.59
N LEU A 90 -8.78 -5.92 -4.23
CA LEU A 90 -8.88 -5.88 -5.69
C LEU A 90 -8.72 -4.45 -6.20
N ALA A 91 -9.39 -3.49 -5.55
CA ALA A 91 -9.23 -2.07 -5.86
C ALA A 91 -7.76 -1.62 -5.73
N LEU A 92 -7.06 -2.07 -4.68
CA LEU A 92 -5.63 -1.76 -4.53
C LEU A 92 -4.74 -2.46 -5.57
N ALA A 93 -5.05 -3.70 -5.95
CA ALA A 93 -4.31 -4.39 -7.01
C ALA A 93 -4.48 -3.70 -8.38
N ASP A 94 -5.67 -3.17 -8.67
CA ASP A 94 -5.93 -2.41 -9.88
C ASP A 94 -5.21 -1.05 -9.86
N LEU A 95 -5.19 -0.36 -8.71
CA LEU A 95 -4.41 0.87 -8.54
C LEU A 95 -2.90 0.63 -8.72
N ASP A 96 -2.35 -0.46 -8.18
CA ASP A 96 -0.93 -0.82 -8.36
C ASP A 96 -0.60 -1.02 -9.84
N ARG A 97 -1.49 -1.71 -10.58
CA ARG A 97 -1.35 -1.87 -12.03
C ARG A 97 -1.35 -0.52 -12.74
N GLN A 98 -2.29 0.36 -12.40
CA GLN A 98 -2.41 1.67 -13.02
C GLN A 98 -1.14 2.53 -12.78
N LEU A 99 -0.71 2.67 -11.53
CA LEU A 99 0.44 3.52 -11.20
C LEU A 99 1.76 3.03 -11.82
N ARG A 100 1.92 1.71 -12.01
CA ARG A 100 3.07 1.17 -12.74
C ARG A 100 3.05 1.51 -14.22
N LEU A 101 1.86 1.57 -14.84
CA LEU A 101 1.72 1.98 -16.24
C LEU A 101 1.98 3.48 -16.38
N ASP A 102 1.42 4.31 -15.49
CA ASP A 102 1.64 5.76 -15.48
C ASP A 102 3.12 6.12 -15.30
N HIS A 103 3.84 5.38 -14.46
CA HIS A 103 5.28 5.57 -14.29
C HIS A 103 6.08 5.23 -15.56
N ASN A 104 5.69 4.16 -16.27
CA ASN A 104 6.35 3.74 -17.51
C ASN A 104 6.03 4.65 -18.72
N ASP A 105 4.88 5.34 -18.71
CA ASP A 105 4.48 6.27 -19.77
C ASP A 105 5.03 7.70 -19.60
N SER A 106 5.90 7.93 -18.61
CA SER A 106 6.59 9.22 -18.44
C SER A 106 7.39 9.59 -19.69
N PRO A 107 7.26 10.84 -20.21
CA PRO A 107 7.75 11.25 -21.54
C PRO A 107 9.27 11.14 -21.75
N ASP A 108 10.04 10.87 -20.69
CA ASP A 108 11.50 10.70 -20.75
C ASP A 108 11.94 9.39 -21.44
N GLN A 109 11.13 8.33 -21.43
CA GLN A 109 11.54 7.03 -22.00
C GLN A 109 11.39 6.93 -23.53
N ARG A 110 10.66 7.86 -24.18
CA ARG A 110 10.49 7.85 -25.65
C ARG A 110 11.74 8.30 -26.41
N ARG A 111 12.69 8.98 -25.75
CA ARG A 111 13.93 9.47 -26.39
C ARG A 111 15.04 8.43 -26.47
N SER A 112 14.93 7.32 -25.75
CA SER A 112 15.97 6.29 -25.67
C SER A 112 15.76 5.10 -26.63
N ARG A 113 14.69 5.13 -27.44
CA ARG A 113 14.35 4.08 -28.43
C ARG A 113 14.52 4.53 -29.90
N SER A 114 15.20 5.66 -30.13
CA SER A 114 15.60 6.11 -31.46
C SER A 114 17.11 6.31 -31.52
N LEU A 115 17.84 5.21 -31.48
CA LEU A 115 19.21 5.09 -31.99
C LEU A 115 19.36 3.76 -32.70
#